data_AF-A0A1A9RKN2-F1
#
_entry.id   AF-A0A1A9RKN2-F1
#
_cell.length_a   1.000
_cell.length_b   1.000
_cell.length_c   1.000
_cell.angle_alpha   90.00
_cell.angle_beta   90.00
_cell.angle_gamma   90.00
#
_symmetry.space_group_name_H-M   'P 1'
#
loop_
_entity.id
_entity.type
_entity.pdbx_description
1 polymer ?
#
loop_
_entity_poly.entity_id
_entity_poly.type
_entity_poly.pdbx_seq_one_letter_code
_entity_poly.pdbx_strand_id
1 'polypeptide(L)'
;MTTDKQPRFTAETDSYDGRKKLVLHLPPGSPQLDDFWRSDEHDFELPDACIEIDMGKLHQALAVVRAHPWLFEHVAIGIAVYSDGYEGKLRQSRLEITSYGQNGCLIFYVRFVNDWTGTDYTFDASAYWPVEDGRDLYQYLKERLGLQPENRPQPGQ
;
A
#
# COMPACT_ATOMS: atom_id res chain seq x y z
N MET A 1 10.55 18.30 -22.49
CA MET A 1 9.88 17.01 -22.24
C MET A 1 10.43 16.49 -20.94
N THR A 2 9.79 16.84 -19.82
CA THR A 2 10.04 16.15 -18.55
C THR A 2 9.55 14.73 -18.75
N THR A 3 10.44 13.76 -18.63
CA THR A 3 10.04 12.38 -18.41
C THR A 3 9.33 12.36 -17.07
N ASP A 4 8.00 12.50 -17.06
CA ASP A 4 7.22 12.34 -15.85
C ASP A 4 7.44 10.92 -15.36
N LYS A 5 8.34 10.79 -14.37
CA LYS A 5 8.55 9.54 -13.68
C LYS A 5 7.23 9.19 -13.02
N GLN A 6 6.72 7.99 -13.31
CA GLN A 6 5.56 7.45 -12.63
C GLN A 6 5.72 7.63 -11.12
N PRO A 7 4.68 8.09 -10.40
CA PRO A 7 4.80 8.35 -8.97
C PRO A 7 5.16 7.05 -8.23
N ARG A 8 5.76 7.21 -7.06
CA ARG A 8 6.27 6.12 -6.23
C ARG A 8 6.02 6.45 -4.77
N PHE A 9 5.81 5.42 -3.97
CA PHE A 9 5.83 5.55 -2.52
C PHE A 9 7.20 6.03 -2.06
N THR A 10 7.22 7.10 -1.28
CA THR A 10 8.41 7.65 -0.63
C THR A 10 8.40 7.34 0.85
N ALA A 11 9.59 7.06 1.38
CA ALA A 11 9.77 6.81 2.80
C ALA A 11 9.80 8.14 3.57
N GLU A 12 8.94 8.26 4.57
CA GLU A 12 8.87 9.41 5.46
C GLU A 12 8.92 8.97 6.92
N THR A 13 9.29 9.90 7.79
CA THR A 13 9.24 9.72 9.25
C THR A 13 8.35 10.80 9.82
N ASP A 14 7.31 10.39 10.53
CA ASP A 14 6.43 11.30 11.25
C ASP A 14 7.25 12.04 12.31
N SER A 15 7.22 13.37 12.27
CA SER A 15 8.02 14.21 13.16
C SER A 15 7.48 14.24 14.59
N TYR A 16 6.23 13.85 14.82
CA TYR A 16 5.57 13.87 16.11
C TYR A 16 5.80 12.56 16.89
N ASP A 17 5.58 11.42 16.26
CA ASP A 17 5.68 10.10 16.92
C ASP A 17 6.83 9.21 16.42
N GLY A 18 7.61 9.68 15.44
CA GLY A 18 8.76 8.96 14.88
C GLY A 18 8.39 7.75 14.03
N ARG A 19 7.10 7.51 13.74
CA ARG A 19 6.68 6.37 12.92
C ARG A 19 7.16 6.54 11.49
N LYS A 20 7.65 5.46 10.91
CA LYS A 20 8.10 5.40 9.52
C LYS A 20 6.92 4.99 8.65
N LYS A 21 6.62 5.80 7.63
CA LYS A 21 5.51 5.60 6.71
C LYS A 21 5.98 5.61 5.26
N LEU A 22 5.30 4.86 4.41
CA LEU A 22 5.36 5.01 2.96
C LEU A 22 4.22 5.93 2.54
N VAL A 23 4.52 6.96 1.76
CA VAL A 23 3.54 7.93 1.29
C VAL A 23 3.53 7.99 -0.22
N LEU A 24 2.34 7.89 -0.83
CA LEU A 24 2.12 8.12 -2.26
C LEU A 24 1.22 9.34 -2.41
N HIS A 25 1.74 10.38 -3.06
CA HIS A 25 1.00 11.58 -3.41
C HIS A 25 0.57 11.55 -4.87
N LEU A 26 -0.72 11.69 -5.11
CA LEU A 26 -1.36 11.87 -6.41
C LEU A 26 -2.01 13.25 -6.42
N PRO A 27 -1.30 14.29 -6.89
CA PRO A 27 -1.82 15.66 -6.87
C PRO A 27 -2.94 15.87 -7.90
N PRO A 28 -3.68 16.99 -7.82
CA PRO A 28 -4.69 17.33 -8.81
C PRO A 28 -4.19 17.27 -10.25
N GLY A 29 -4.97 16.60 -11.10
CA GLY A 29 -4.63 16.37 -12.51
C GLY A 29 -3.64 15.23 -12.76
N SER A 30 -3.27 14.45 -11.73
CA SER A 30 -2.49 13.23 -11.91
C SER A 30 -3.30 12.20 -12.71
N PRO A 31 -2.75 11.65 -13.81
CA PRO A 31 -3.47 10.66 -14.61
C PRO A 31 -3.71 9.34 -13.87
N GLN A 32 -2.99 9.09 -12.77
CA GLN A 32 -3.18 7.91 -11.92
C GLN A 32 -4.46 7.98 -11.07
N LEU A 33 -5.10 9.15 -10.96
CA LEU A 33 -6.40 9.28 -10.30
C LEU A 33 -7.49 8.52 -11.07
N ASP A 34 -7.33 8.37 -12.39
CA ASP A 34 -8.25 7.61 -13.26
C ASP A 34 -8.14 6.09 -13.04
N ASP A 35 -7.05 5.61 -12.40
CA ASP A 35 -6.84 4.19 -12.10
C ASP A 35 -7.66 3.70 -10.89
N PHE A 36 -8.34 4.60 -10.18
CA PHE A 36 -9.26 4.22 -9.11
C PHE A 36 -10.54 3.66 -9.70
N TRP A 37 -10.64 2.34 -9.72
CA TRP A 37 -11.88 1.67 -10.04
C TRP A 37 -12.92 1.93 -8.95
N ARG A 38 -14.15 2.20 -9.38
CA ARG A 38 -15.31 2.44 -8.52
C ARG A 38 -16.38 1.39 -8.81
N SER A 39 -17.02 0.87 -7.78
CA SER A 39 -18.16 -0.04 -7.95
C SER A 39 -19.38 0.65 -8.56
N ASP A 40 -19.53 1.94 -8.31
CA ASP A 40 -20.46 2.83 -8.99
C ASP A 40 -19.63 3.87 -9.76
N GLU A 41 -19.62 3.77 -11.08
CA GLU A 41 -18.84 4.66 -11.96
C GLU A 41 -19.34 6.11 -11.97
N HIS A 42 -20.53 6.37 -11.43
CA HIS A 42 -21.12 7.70 -11.34
C HIS A 42 -20.92 8.38 -9.97
N ASP A 43 -20.29 7.71 -9.00
CA ASP A 43 -19.96 8.32 -7.72
C ASP A 43 -18.80 9.32 -7.84
N PHE A 44 -18.58 10.12 -6.79
CA PHE A 44 -17.59 11.19 -6.74
C PHE A 44 -16.21 10.74 -7.19
N GLU A 45 -15.60 11.53 -8.07
CA GLU A 45 -14.22 11.36 -8.47
C GLU A 45 -13.27 11.80 -7.35
N LEU A 46 -12.06 11.25 -7.35
CA LEU A 46 -10.99 11.73 -6.48
C LEU A 46 -10.24 12.86 -7.21
N PRO A 47 -10.35 14.12 -6.76
CA PRO A 47 -9.60 15.22 -7.39
C PRO A 47 -8.11 15.17 -7.05
N ASP A 48 -7.74 14.49 -5.97
CA ASP A 48 -6.38 14.25 -5.49
C ASP A 48 -6.40 13.00 -4.59
N ALA A 49 -5.23 12.44 -4.27
CA ALA A 49 -5.12 11.40 -3.25
C ALA A 49 -3.76 11.41 -2.56
N CYS A 50 -3.77 11.15 -1.25
CA CYS A 50 -2.59 10.86 -0.45
C CYS A 50 -2.81 9.52 0.27
N ILE A 51 -1.95 8.55 0.01
CA ILE A 51 -2.01 7.22 0.62
C ILE A 51 -0.82 7.08 1.57
N GLU A 52 -1.10 6.81 2.85
CA GLU A 52 -0.07 6.58 3.86
C GLU A 52 -0.15 5.18 4.45
N ILE A 53 0.99 4.49 4.47
CA ILE A 53 1.11 3.12 4.96
C ILE A 53 2.17 3.07 6.04
N ASP A 54 1.80 2.61 7.23
CA ASP A 54 2.76 2.33 8.30
C ASP A 54 3.73 1.20 7.87
N MET A 55 5.02 1.50 7.83
CA MET A 55 6.04 0.55 7.39
C MET A 55 6.13 -0.68 8.29
N GLY A 56 5.93 -0.51 9.61
CA GLY A 56 5.99 -1.59 10.58
C GLY A 56 4.84 -2.57 10.39
N LYS A 57 3.61 -2.06 10.23
CA LYS A 57 2.43 -2.88 9.93
C LYS A 57 2.58 -3.61 8.59
N LEU A 58 3.07 -2.92 7.56
CA LEU A 58 3.32 -3.54 6.25
C LEU A 58 4.37 -4.65 6.33
N HIS A 59 5.48 -4.42 7.03
CA HIS A 59 6.50 -5.45 7.24
C HIS A 59 5.92 -6.68 7.95
N GLN A 60 5.12 -6.49 9.00
CA GLN A 60 4.46 -7.59 9.71
C GLN A 60 3.47 -8.35 8.82
N ALA A 61 2.65 -7.65 8.04
CA ALA A 61 1.70 -8.28 7.12
C ALA A 61 2.42 -9.11 6.04
N LEU A 62 3.51 -8.57 5.48
CA LEU A 62 4.35 -9.31 4.53
C LEU A 62 5.02 -10.53 5.18
N ALA A 63 5.45 -10.45 6.44
CA ALA A 63 5.98 -11.59 7.17
C ALA A 63 4.94 -12.72 7.27
N VAL A 64 3.68 -12.39 7.60
CA VAL A 64 2.58 -13.35 7.68
C VAL A 64 2.32 -14.01 6.33
N VAL A 65 2.20 -13.22 5.26
CA VAL A 65 1.97 -13.74 3.89
C VAL A 65 3.11 -14.66 3.46
N ARG A 66 4.37 -14.31 3.77
CA ARG A 66 5.56 -15.12 3.43
C ARG A 66 5.68 -16.40 4.24
N ALA A 67 5.28 -16.39 5.51
CA ALA A 67 5.33 -17.56 6.38
C ALA A 67 4.23 -18.58 6.05
N HIS A 68 3.11 -18.12 5.51
CA HIS A 68 1.94 -18.93 5.19
C HIS A 68 1.46 -18.68 3.75
N PRO A 69 2.30 -18.93 2.73
CA PRO A 69 1.87 -18.79 1.36
C PRO A 69 0.68 -19.75 1.16
N TRP A 70 -0.41 -19.26 0.57
CA TRP A 70 -1.65 -20.02 0.28
C TRP A 70 -2.61 -20.25 1.43
N LEU A 71 -2.28 -19.89 2.68
CA LEU A 71 -3.23 -20.09 3.78
C LEU A 71 -4.38 -19.08 3.74
N PHE A 72 -4.06 -17.85 3.33
CA PHE A 72 -5.01 -16.74 3.26
C PHE A 72 -5.23 -16.34 1.82
N GLU A 73 -6.49 -16.04 1.46
CA GLU A 73 -6.81 -15.41 0.18
C GLU A 73 -6.12 -14.05 0.07
N HIS A 74 -6.17 -13.26 1.14
CA HIS A 74 -5.43 -12.01 1.28
C HIS A 74 -5.16 -11.69 2.75
N VAL A 75 -4.19 -10.81 3.01
CA VAL A 75 -3.95 -10.17 4.31
C VAL A 75 -4.18 -8.67 4.17
N ALA A 76 -4.95 -8.08 5.07
CA ALA A 76 -5.25 -6.64 5.04
C ALA A 76 -4.69 -5.91 6.25
N ILE A 77 -4.20 -4.69 6.03
CA ILE A 77 -3.83 -3.74 7.09
C ILE A 77 -4.57 -2.42 6.91
N GLY A 78 -4.93 -1.78 8.02
CA GLY A 78 -5.47 -0.42 7.98
C GLY A 78 -4.41 0.59 7.54
N ILE A 79 -4.78 1.48 6.63
CA ILE A 79 -3.94 2.55 6.08
C ILE A 79 -4.69 3.88 6.19
N ALA A 80 -4.03 4.99 5.87
CA ALA A 80 -4.72 6.26 5.71
C ALA A 80 -4.82 6.63 4.22
N VAL A 81 -5.99 7.12 3.82
CA VAL A 81 -6.23 7.69 2.49
C VAL A 81 -6.90 9.04 2.71
N TYR A 82 -6.33 10.08 2.12
CA TYR A 82 -6.81 11.45 2.19
C TYR A 82 -7.01 12.00 0.79
N SER A 83 -7.98 12.90 0.64
CA SER A 83 -8.13 13.77 -0.53
C SER A 83 -8.74 15.06 -0.02
N ASP A 84 -8.08 16.19 -0.27
CA ASP A 84 -8.51 17.49 0.25
C ASP A 84 -9.75 17.99 -0.50
N GLY A 85 -9.91 17.63 -1.77
CA GLY A 85 -11.05 18.03 -2.59
C GLY A 85 -12.19 17.01 -2.65
N TYR A 86 -12.06 15.84 -2.03
CA TYR A 86 -13.07 14.79 -2.17
C TYR A 86 -14.39 15.17 -1.51
N GLU A 87 -15.47 15.09 -2.28
CA GLU A 87 -16.80 15.47 -1.83
C GLU A 87 -17.45 14.41 -0.93
N GLY A 88 -17.03 13.14 -1.04
CA GLY A 88 -17.58 12.04 -0.26
C GLY A 88 -16.96 11.87 1.13
N LYS A 89 -17.31 10.76 1.80
CA LYS A 89 -16.79 10.44 3.14
C LYS A 89 -16.00 9.13 3.13
N LEU A 90 -14.67 9.25 3.11
CA LEU A 90 -13.76 8.11 3.11
C LEU A 90 -13.83 7.32 4.43
N ARG A 91 -14.02 6.00 4.33
CA ARG A 91 -13.99 5.05 5.45
C ARG A 91 -13.30 3.74 5.07
N GLN A 92 -12.90 3.00 6.10
CA GLN A 92 -12.38 1.63 6.00
C GLN A 92 -11.18 1.47 5.05
N SER A 93 -10.34 2.51 4.98
CA SER A 93 -9.12 2.51 4.18
C SER A 93 -8.18 1.39 4.61
N ARG A 94 -7.87 0.51 3.67
CA ARG A 94 -7.02 -0.67 3.88
C ARG A 94 -6.13 -0.95 2.67
N LEU A 95 -5.01 -1.61 2.94
CA LEU A 95 -4.19 -2.25 1.91
C LEU A 95 -4.41 -3.76 2.00
N GLU A 96 -4.91 -4.35 0.93
CA GLU A 96 -5.02 -5.81 0.75
C GLU A 96 -3.77 -6.33 0.01
N ILE A 97 -3.14 -7.35 0.60
CA ILE A 97 -1.98 -8.05 0.06
C ILE A 97 -2.42 -9.44 -0.36
N THR A 98 -2.44 -9.70 -1.65
CA THR A 98 -2.87 -10.97 -2.23
C THR A 98 -1.65 -11.71 -2.77
N SER A 99 -1.50 -12.99 -2.42
CA SER A 99 -0.48 -13.84 -3.02
C SER A 99 -1.08 -14.53 -4.25
N TYR A 100 -0.45 -14.35 -5.42
CA TYR A 100 -0.93 -14.91 -6.67
C TYR A 100 0.08 -15.88 -7.29
N GLY A 101 -0.39 -17.11 -7.55
CA GLY A 101 0.33 -18.13 -8.33
C GLY A 101 1.57 -18.74 -7.66
N GLN A 102 1.99 -19.93 -8.10
CA GLN A 102 3.06 -20.71 -7.46
C GLN A 102 4.43 -20.00 -7.33
N ASN A 103 4.62 -18.85 -8.00
CA ASN A 103 5.85 -18.06 -8.01
C ASN A 103 5.95 -17.06 -6.84
N GLY A 104 4.93 -16.95 -5.98
CA GLY A 104 4.95 -16.06 -4.82
C GLY A 104 4.88 -14.58 -5.19
N CYS A 105 4.26 -14.24 -6.32
CA CYS A 105 3.99 -12.85 -6.69
C CYS A 105 2.97 -12.24 -5.71
N LEU A 106 3.17 -10.97 -5.38
CA LEU A 106 2.28 -10.22 -4.50
C LEU A 106 1.60 -9.12 -5.30
N ILE A 107 0.28 -9.00 -5.12
CA ILE A 107 -0.53 -7.91 -5.66
C ILE A 107 -1.06 -7.10 -4.47
N PHE A 108 -1.09 -5.79 -4.64
CA PHE A 108 -1.38 -4.83 -3.59
C PHE A 108 -2.54 -3.93 -3.99
N TYR A 109 -3.66 -4.04 -3.29
CA TYR A 109 -4.83 -3.20 -3.56
C TYR A 109 -5.09 -2.24 -2.41
N VAL A 110 -5.07 -0.94 -2.72
CA VAL A 110 -5.60 0.10 -1.83
C VAL A 110 -7.11 0.13 -2.01
N ARG A 111 -7.85 0.02 -0.91
CA ARG A 111 -9.32 0.00 -0.92
C ARG A 111 -9.88 0.90 0.16
N PHE A 112 -10.97 1.57 -0.15
CA PHE A 112 -11.76 2.35 0.80
C PHE A 112 -13.20 2.43 0.30
N VAL A 113 -14.10 2.88 1.18
CA VAL A 113 -15.53 3.03 0.89
C VAL A 113 -15.91 4.49 1.04
N ASN A 114 -16.75 4.97 0.12
CA ASN A 114 -17.52 6.19 0.35
C ASN A 114 -18.72 5.87 1.25
N ASP A 115 -18.65 6.28 2.52
CA ASP A 115 -19.64 5.96 3.56
C ASP A 115 -21.03 6.57 3.29
N TRP A 116 -21.13 7.56 2.39
CA TRP A 116 -22.42 8.17 2.05
C TRP A 116 -23.19 7.39 0.99
N THR A 117 -22.50 6.78 0.05
CA THR A 117 -23.10 6.08 -1.11
C THR A 117 -22.96 4.56 -1.01
N GLY A 118 -21.99 4.08 -0.23
CA GLY A 118 -21.60 2.68 -0.16
C GLY A 118 -20.66 2.24 -1.28
N THR A 119 -20.17 3.15 -2.13
CA THR A 119 -19.29 2.80 -3.26
C THR A 119 -17.92 2.35 -2.77
N ASP A 120 -17.47 1.21 -3.28
CA ASP A 120 -16.12 0.70 -3.11
C ASP A 120 -15.18 1.32 -4.14
N TYR A 121 -14.03 1.78 -3.67
CA TYR A 121 -12.93 2.28 -4.50
C TYR A 121 -11.76 1.32 -4.37
N THR A 122 -11.12 0.99 -5.50
CA THR A 122 -9.97 0.07 -5.55
C THR A 122 -8.89 0.63 -6.47
N PHE A 123 -7.64 0.61 -6.00
CA PHE A 123 -6.47 1.06 -6.73
C PHE A 123 -5.34 0.03 -6.63
N ASP A 124 -4.76 -0.35 -7.77
CA ASP A 124 -3.61 -1.27 -7.81
C ASP A 124 -2.32 -0.51 -7.49
N ALA A 125 -1.81 -0.72 -6.27
CA ALA A 125 -0.60 -0.09 -5.76
C ALA A 125 0.69 -0.83 -6.18
N SER A 126 0.59 -1.96 -6.89
CA SER A 126 1.73 -2.86 -7.13
C SER A 126 2.85 -2.21 -7.95
N ALA A 127 2.52 -1.27 -8.83
CA ALA A 127 3.49 -0.57 -9.67
C ALA A 127 4.15 0.65 -8.97
N TYR A 128 3.73 0.99 -7.75
CA TYR A 128 4.11 2.24 -7.09
C TYR A 128 5.16 2.06 -5.99
N TRP A 129 5.61 0.83 -5.72
CA TRP A 129 6.58 0.56 -4.65
C TRP A 129 7.96 1.18 -4.91
N PRO A 130 8.73 1.51 -3.86
CA PRO A 130 10.10 2.05 -4.00
C PRO A 130 11.14 1.01 -4.44
N VAL A 131 10.70 -0.19 -4.84
CA VAL A 131 11.50 -1.32 -5.28
C VAL A 131 11.01 -1.79 -6.65
N GLU A 132 11.90 -2.35 -7.46
CA GLU A 132 11.53 -2.85 -8.80
C GLU A 132 10.66 -4.11 -8.74
N ASP A 133 10.84 -4.94 -7.70
CA ASP A 133 10.07 -6.15 -7.48
C ASP A 133 9.40 -6.11 -6.10
N GLY A 134 8.08 -6.32 -6.05
CA GLY A 134 7.32 -6.37 -4.81
C GLY A 134 7.81 -7.44 -3.81
N ARG A 135 8.56 -8.45 -4.27
CA ARG A 135 9.22 -9.46 -3.41
C ARG A 135 10.36 -8.87 -2.57
N ASP A 136 10.99 -7.80 -3.06
CA ASP A 136 12.07 -7.10 -2.38
C ASP A 136 11.56 -6.09 -1.34
N LEU A 137 10.25 -5.78 -1.38
CA LEU A 137 9.61 -4.85 -0.46
C LEU A 137 9.81 -5.25 1.01
N TYR A 138 9.80 -6.56 1.30
CA TYR A 138 10.06 -7.06 2.65
C TYR A 138 11.45 -6.68 3.16
N GLN A 139 12.49 -6.87 2.34
CA GLN A 139 13.87 -6.54 2.74
C GLN A 139 14.08 -5.02 2.81
N TYR A 140 13.53 -4.29 1.84
CA TYR A 140 13.51 -2.83 1.85
C TYR A 140 12.94 -2.29 3.17
N LEU A 141 11.78 -2.80 3.60
CA LEU A 141 11.16 -2.37 4.85
C LEU A 141 12.01 -2.75 6.06
N LYS A 142 12.57 -3.96 6.07
CA LYS A 142 13.44 -4.44 7.15
C LYS A 142 14.64 -3.51 7.37
N GLU A 143 15.32 -3.14 6.30
CA GLU A 143 16.44 -2.19 6.31
C GLU A 143 15.99 -0.80 6.79
N ARG A 144 14.90 -0.28 6.23
CA ARG A 144 14.37 1.05 6.58
C ARG A 144 13.91 1.12 8.02
N LEU A 145 13.37 0.05 8.57
CA LEU A 145 12.97 -0.05 9.97
C LEU A 145 14.15 -0.26 10.92
N GLY A 146 15.33 -0.62 10.42
CA GLY A 146 16.51 -0.94 11.26
C GLY A 146 16.37 -2.27 11.99
N LEU A 147 15.59 -3.20 11.44
CA LEU A 147 15.38 -4.52 12.02
C LEU A 147 16.60 -5.41 11.74
N GLN A 148 17.16 -6.00 12.80
CA GLN A 148 18.34 -6.88 12.69
C GLN A 148 18.06 -8.08 11.75
N PRO A 149 19.07 -8.61 11.04
CA PRO A 149 18.95 -9.89 10.37
C PRO A 149 18.49 -10.95 11.39
N GLU A 150 17.57 -11.82 10.99
CA GLU A 150 17.15 -12.89 11.88
C GLU A 150 18.39 -13.76 12.13
N ASN A 151 18.77 -13.93 13.39
CA ASN A 151 19.77 -14.91 13.78
C ASN A 151 19.24 -16.28 13.35
N ARG A 152 19.68 -16.76 12.18
CA ARG A 152 19.37 -18.11 11.72
C ARG A 152 19.87 -19.05 12.84
N PRO A 153 19.03 -19.93 13.43
CA PRO A 153 19.54 -20.92 14.34
C PRO A 153 20.63 -21.71 13.60
N GLN A 154 21.83 -21.78 14.19
CA GLN A 154 22.89 -22.61 13.66
C GLN A 154 22.38 -24.06 13.64
N PRO A 155 22.48 -24.79 12.52
CA PRO A 155 22.15 -26.20 12.53
C PRO A 155 23.21 -26.91 13.39
N GLY A 156 22.85 -27.25 14.63
CA GLY A 156 23.72 -28.02 15.53
C GLY A 156 23.71 -27.63 17.02
N GLN A 157 22.54 -27.40 17.63
CA GLN A 157 22.36 -27.59 19.07
C GLN A 157 21.31 -28.67 19.32
#